data_AF-A0A5C3P8T7-F1
#
_entry.id   AF-A0A5C3P8T7-F1
#
_cell.length_a   1.000
_cell.length_b   1.000
_cell.length_c   1.000
_cell.angle_alpha   90.00
_cell.angle_beta   90.00
_cell.angle_gamma   90.00
#
_symmetry.space_group_name_H-M   'P 1'
#
loop_
_entity.id
_entity.type
_entity.pdbx_description
1 polymer ?
#
loop_
_entity_poly.entity_id
_entity_poly.type
_entity_poly.pdbx_seq_one_letter_code
_entity_poly.pdbx_strand_id
1 'polypeptide(L)'
;MAVTPKPEPKESTLPPAPKLSAEEQKELEQARNGALKTLAEHRRAIAWPIGKWPVEKRVVYTRARVYLPRTYLARYGSDVRAVYPGTDLNQFIHRHYCEEVGKDGRRIEEGKDEKIAAEAKEKEKDRTPWPNYVAAEGILARRNEFLGPDPRVVGYFVDADGDYHIRWYDTFLQDQWMDNRKWKFDVRQDEHGHWVDADD
;
A
#
# COMPACT_ATOMS: atom_id res chain seq x y z
N MET A 1 27.29 -59.51 -23.13
CA MET A 1 27.40 -58.22 -23.86
C MET A 1 27.38 -57.11 -22.82
N ALA A 2 28.51 -56.44 -22.60
CA ALA A 2 28.61 -55.35 -21.62
C ALA A 2 28.27 -54.04 -22.33
N VAL A 3 27.16 -53.40 -21.93
CA VAL A 3 26.74 -52.10 -22.46
C VAL A 3 27.53 -51.03 -21.71
N THR A 4 28.52 -50.42 -22.37
CA THR A 4 29.21 -49.25 -21.84
C THR A 4 28.28 -48.03 -21.96
N PRO A 5 27.97 -47.33 -20.86
CA PRO A 5 27.09 -46.16 -20.91
C PRO A 5 27.77 -45.02 -21.67
N LYS A 6 26.99 -44.35 -22.52
CA LYS A 6 27.43 -43.21 -23.34
C LYS A 6 27.81 -42.03 -22.41
N PRO A 7 28.98 -41.40 -22.59
CA PRO A 7 29.37 -40.27 -21.74
C PRO A 7 28.44 -39.09 -21.99
N GLU A 8 27.82 -38.59 -20.93
CA GLU A 8 26.98 -37.39 -20.97
C GLU A 8 27.84 -36.16 -21.31
N PRO A 9 27.31 -35.22 -22.12
CA PRO A 9 28.03 -34.00 -22.48
C PRO A 9 28.26 -33.18 -21.20
N LYS A 10 29.53 -32.98 -20.84
CA LYS A 10 29.92 -32.06 -19.78
C LYS A 10 29.48 -30.65 -20.17
N GLU A 11 28.55 -30.08 -19.41
CA GLU A 11 28.21 -28.66 -19.52
C GLU A 11 29.50 -27.84 -19.42
N SER A 12 29.78 -27.06 -20.46
CA SER A 12 30.88 -26.09 -20.41
C SER A 12 30.54 -25.08 -19.33
N THR A 13 31.27 -25.13 -18.21
CA THR A 13 31.14 -24.12 -17.16
C THR A 13 31.38 -22.74 -17.78
N LEU A 14 30.33 -21.91 -17.77
CA LEU A 14 30.43 -20.52 -18.20
C LEU A 14 31.57 -19.85 -17.44
N PRO A 15 32.40 -19.00 -18.09
CA PRO A 15 33.43 -18.26 -17.39
C PRO A 15 32.79 -17.42 -16.27
N PRO A 16 33.45 -17.29 -15.11
CA PRO A 16 32.96 -16.44 -14.04
C PRO A 16 32.83 -15.02 -14.56
N ALA A 17 31.71 -14.36 -14.25
CA ALA A 17 31.49 -12.98 -14.65
C ALA A 17 32.69 -12.10 -14.24
N PRO A 18 33.14 -11.18 -15.11
CA PRO A 18 34.25 -10.28 -14.78
C PRO A 18 33.90 -9.52 -13.51
N LYS A 19 34.78 -9.63 -12.50
CA LYS A 19 34.65 -8.86 -11.27
C LYS A 19 34.93 -7.40 -11.64
N LEU A 20 33.89 -6.55 -11.57
CA LEU A 20 34.03 -5.10 -11.74
C LEU A 20 35.15 -4.58 -10.83
N SER A 21 35.99 -3.69 -11.34
CA SER A 21 37.03 -3.04 -10.55
C SER A 21 36.42 -2.20 -9.42
N ALA A 22 37.21 -1.92 -8.37
CA ALA A 22 36.72 -1.12 -7.23
C ALA A 22 36.27 0.29 -7.64
N GLU A 23 36.86 0.86 -8.71
CA GLU A 23 36.47 2.16 -9.26
C GLU A 23 35.12 2.07 -9.97
N GLU A 24 34.93 1.08 -10.84
CA GLU A 24 33.66 0.83 -11.53
C GLU A 24 32.51 0.52 -10.54
N GLN A 25 32.79 -0.22 -9.46
CA GLN A 25 31.81 -0.48 -8.39
C GLN A 25 31.38 0.82 -7.70
N LYS A 26 32.33 1.72 -7.40
CA LYS A 26 32.04 2.99 -6.74
C LYS A 26 31.25 3.95 -7.63
N GLU A 27 31.56 4.00 -8.93
CA GLU A 27 30.78 4.77 -9.90
C GLU A 27 29.37 4.23 -10.06
N LEU A 28 29.22 2.90 -10.11
CA LEU A 28 27.90 2.25 -10.16
C LEU A 28 27.07 2.54 -8.91
N GLU A 29 27.67 2.50 -7.72
CA GLU A 29 27.00 2.86 -6.46
C GLU A 29 26.59 4.34 -6.43
N GLN A 30 27.42 5.25 -6.96
CA GLN A 30 27.06 6.66 -7.07
C GLN A 30 25.90 6.87 -8.04
N ALA A 31 25.94 6.22 -9.22
CA ALA A 31 24.85 6.27 -10.19
C ALA A 31 23.56 5.69 -9.61
N ARG A 32 23.63 4.55 -8.90
CA ARG A 32 22.51 3.94 -8.19
C ARG A 32 21.92 4.87 -7.14
N ASN A 33 22.77 5.49 -6.32
CA ASN A 33 22.34 6.45 -5.30
C ASN A 33 21.73 7.72 -5.91
N GLY A 34 22.24 8.18 -7.05
CA GLY A 34 21.64 9.27 -7.83
C GLY A 34 20.25 8.91 -8.33
N ALA A 35 20.11 7.73 -8.94
CA ALA A 35 18.83 7.21 -9.44
C ALA A 35 17.80 6.98 -8.31
N LEU A 36 18.24 6.49 -7.14
CA LEU A 36 17.38 6.34 -5.98
C LEU A 36 16.79 7.68 -5.52
N LYS A 37 17.59 8.76 -5.57
CA LYS A 37 17.12 10.11 -5.22
C LYS A 37 16.12 10.64 -6.24
N THR A 38 16.42 10.53 -7.53
CA THR A 38 15.51 11.01 -8.59
C THR A 38 14.17 10.27 -8.55
N LEU A 39 14.18 8.95 -8.35
CA LEU A 39 12.95 8.18 -8.18
C LEU A 39 12.22 8.52 -6.88
N ALA A 40 12.92 8.75 -5.77
CA ALA A 40 12.30 9.19 -4.53
C ALA A 40 11.59 10.55 -4.73
N GLU A 41 12.22 11.49 -5.43
CA GLU A 41 11.62 12.79 -5.75
C GLU A 41 10.42 12.65 -6.68
N HIS A 42 10.52 11.82 -7.72
CA HIS A 42 9.41 11.55 -8.62
C HIS A 42 8.21 10.94 -7.89
N ARG A 43 8.44 9.96 -7.01
CA ARG A 43 7.39 9.37 -6.18
C ARG A 43 6.75 10.38 -5.23
N ARG A 44 7.54 11.27 -4.63
CA ARG A 44 7.03 12.38 -3.80
C ARG A 44 6.15 13.33 -4.60
N ALA A 45 6.47 13.56 -5.88
CA ALA A 45 5.69 14.42 -6.77
C ALA A 45 4.36 13.78 -7.18
N ILE A 46 4.34 12.46 -7.42
CA ILE A 46 3.11 11.71 -7.75
C ILE A 46 2.23 11.48 -6.51
N ALA A 47 2.84 11.40 -5.32
CA ALA A 47 2.12 11.11 -4.09
C ALA A 47 1.04 12.16 -3.79
N TRP A 48 -0.23 11.73 -3.85
CA TRP A 48 -1.37 12.61 -3.61
C TRP A 48 -1.84 12.51 -2.15
N PRO A 49 -2.21 13.63 -1.51
CA PRO A 49 -2.66 13.63 -0.12
C PRO A 49 -4.05 13.03 0.00
N ILE A 50 -4.23 12.08 0.93
CA ILE A 50 -5.49 11.36 1.08
C ILE A 50 -6.68 12.27 1.44
N GLY A 51 -6.42 13.40 2.09
CA GLY A 51 -7.45 14.39 2.42
C GLY A 51 -7.92 15.25 1.24
N LYS A 52 -7.38 15.06 0.03
CA LYS A 52 -7.83 15.74 -1.18
C LYS A 52 -8.36 14.76 -2.20
N TRP A 53 -9.36 15.19 -2.96
CA TRP A 53 -9.95 14.37 -4.01
C TRP A 53 -8.90 13.98 -5.06
N PRO A 54 -8.77 12.68 -5.39
CA PRO A 54 -7.78 12.23 -6.36
C PRO A 54 -8.16 12.65 -7.78
N VAL A 55 -7.16 13.15 -8.53
CA VAL A 55 -7.32 13.56 -9.94
C VAL A 55 -7.03 12.40 -10.88
N GLU A 56 -6.01 11.60 -10.56
CA GLU A 56 -5.64 10.42 -11.32
C GLU A 56 -6.64 9.29 -11.05
N LYS A 57 -7.02 8.56 -12.10
CA LYS A 57 -7.93 7.42 -12.00
C LYS A 57 -7.12 6.14 -12.15
N ARG A 58 -7.29 5.21 -11.21
CA ARG A 58 -6.66 3.88 -11.31
C ARG A 58 -7.74 2.82 -11.30
N VAL A 59 -8.12 2.38 -12.49
CA VAL A 59 -9.20 1.42 -12.68
C VAL A 59 -8.67 0.01 -12.42
N VAL A 60 -9.40 -0.72 -11.59
CA VAL A 60 -9.16 -2.15 -11.33
C VAL A 60 -9.78 -2.97 -12.46
N TYR A 61 -9.04 -3.91 -13.05
CA TYR A 61 -9.51 -4.73 -14.17
C TYR A 61 -10.07 -6.10 -13.74
N THR A 62 -9.56 -6.65 -12.65
CA THR A 62 -9.93 -7.97 -12.13
C THR A 62 -10.55 -7.83 -10.74
N ARG A 63 -11.37 -8.80 -10.32
CA ARG A 63 -11.87 -8.78 -8.94
C ARG A 63 -10.67 -9.01 -8.01
N ALA A 64 -10.46 -8.08 -7.10
CA ALA A 64 -9.33 -8.08 -6.19
C ALA A 64 -9.76 -7.64 -4.79
N ARG A 65 -8.95 -7.90 -3.78
CA ARG A 65 -9.13 -7.30 -2.46
C ARG A 65 -8.16 -6.14 -2.30
N VAL A 66 -8.56 -5.15 -1.53
CA VAL A 66 -7.74 -3.99 -1.18
C VAL A 66 -7.54 -4.01 0.32
N TYR A 67 -6.27 -3.94 0.73
CA TYR A 67 -5.88 -3.81 2.12
C TYR A 67 -5.85 -2.33 2.52
N LEU A 68 -6.67 -1.98 3.51
CA LEU A 68 -6.86 -0.62 4.00
C LEU A 68 -6.40 -0.57 5.48
N PRO A 69 -5.13 -0.19 5.75
CA PRO A 69 -4.63 -0.04 7.11
C PRO A 69 -5.50 0.91 7.94
N ARG A 70 -5.77 0.57 9.21
CA ARG A 70 -6.51 1.44 10.14
C ARG A 70 -5.64 2.53 10.76
N THR A 71 -4.35 2.24 10.93
CA THR A 71 -3.38 3.13 11.56
C THR A 71 -2.05 3.09 10.82
N TYR A 72 -1.16 4.04 11.13
CA TYR A 72 0.25 4.00 10.70
C TYR A 72 0.86 2.61 10.98
N LEU A 73 1.50 2.03 9.97
CA LEU A 73 2.08 0.68 10.00
C LEU A 73 1.08 -0.43 10.39
N ALA A 74 -0.21 -0.26 10.11
CA ALA A 74 -1.27 -1.24 10.34
C ALA A 74 -1.23 -1.89 11.76
N ARG A 75 -0.78 -1.16 12.78
CA ARG A 75 -0.60 -1.69 14.16
C ARG A 75 -1.88 -2.28 14.74
N TYR A 76 -3.03 -1.68 14.42
CA TYR A 76 -4.35 -2.14 14.86
C TYR A 76 -5.10 -2.92 13.76
N GLY A 77 -4.36 -3.46 12.78
CA GLY A 77 -4.87 -4.24 11.67
C GLY A 77 -5.23 -3.41 10.43
N SER A 78 -5.63 -4.15 9.39
CA SER A 78 -6.08 -3.62 8.11
C SER A 78 -7.47 -4.13 7.80
N ASP A 79 -8.33 -3.26 7.28
CA ASP A 79 -9.62 -3.65 6.72
C ASP A 79 -9.42 -4.20 5.31
N VAL A 80 -10.00 -5.36 5.04
CA VAL A 80 -9.95 -5.98 3.70
C VAL A 80 -11.28 -5.74 3.00
N ARG A 81 -11.25 -5.06 1.86
CA ARG A 81 -12.45 -4.78 1.06
C ARG A 81 -12.32 -5.38 -0.33
N ALA A 82 -13.35 -6.08 -0.79
CA ALA A 82 -13.41 -6.57 -2.15
C ALA A 82 -13.76 -5.42 -3.12
N VAL A 83 -13.00 -5.31 -4.20
CA VAL A 83 -13.19 -4.35 -5.27
C VAL A 83 -13.48 -5.10 -6.58
N TYR A 84 -14.41 -4.56 -7.36
CA TYR A 84 -14.87 -5.16 -8.60
C TYR A 84 -14.20 -4.48 -9.81
N PRO A 85 -14.11 -5.20 -10.95
CA PRO A 85 -13.68 -4.63 -12.22
C PRO A 85 -14.41 -3.32 -12.55
N GLY A 86 -13.68 -2.32 -13.03
CA GLY A 86 -14.20 -0.99 -13.37
C GLY A 86 -14.22 0.01 -12.21
N THR A 87 -13.90 -0.41 -10.98
CA THR A 87 -13.83 0.50 -9.83
C THR A 87 -12.55 1.35 -9.88
N ASP A 88 -12.67 2.64 -9.60
CA ASP A 88 -11.53 3.54 -9.41
C ASP A 88 -10.98 3.41 -7.99
N LEU A 89 -9.77 2.87 -7.88
CA LEU A 89 -9.11 2.56 -6.62
C LEU A 89 -8.79 3.84 -5.82
N ASN A 90 -8.36 4.91 -6.49
CA ASN A 90 -8.00 6.17 -5.82
C ASN A 90 -9.23 6.77 -5.13
N GLN A 91 -10.34 6.86 -5.86
CA GLN A 91 -11.60 7.38 -5.32
C GLN A 91 -12.17 6.47 -4.23
N PHE A 92 -12.05 5.15 -4.39
CA PHE A 92 -12.49 4.18 -3.38
C PHE A 92 -11.75 4.39 -2.06
N ILE A 93 -10.43 4.56 -2.12
CA ILE A 93 -9.57 4.78 -0.95
C ILE A 93 -9.83 6.15 -0.32
N HIS A 94 -9.91 7.22 -1.12
CA HIS A 94 -10.27 8.55 -0.62
C HIS A 94 -11.60 8.50 0.13
N ARG A 95 -12.63 7.88 -0.46
CA ARG A 95 -13.92 7.71 0.22
C ARG A 95 -13.77 6.90 1.50
N HIS A 96 -13.02 5.80 1.51
CA HIS A 96 -12.86 5.00 2.73
C HIS A 96 -12.26 5.79 3.90
N TYR A 97 -11.26 6.63 3.65
CA TYR A 97 -10.54 7.37 4.69
C TYR A 97 -11.11 8.74 5.03
N CYS A 98 -11.92 9.32 4.12
CA CYS A 98 -12.59 10.61 4.31
C CYS A 98 -14.09 10.48 4.60
N GLU A 99 -14.68 9.28 4.52
CA GLU A 99 -16.09 9.04 4.88
C GLU A 99 -16.28 9.20 6.40
N GLU A 100 -17.19 10.10 6.77
CA GLU A 100 -17.66 10.20 8.14
C GLU A 100 -18.53 8.97 8.42
N VAL A 101 -17.93 7.97 9.06
CA VAL A 101 -18.66 6.78 9.51
C VAL A 101 -19.54 7.19 10.67
N GLY A 102 -20.85 6.96 10.55
CA GLY A 102 -21.78 7.09 11.67
C GLY A 102 -21.45 6.06 12.76
N LYS A 103 -21.99 6.30 13.96
CA LYS A 103 -21.73 5.53 15.20
C LYS A 103 -21.84 4.00 15.07
N ASP A 104 -22.57 3.52 14.06
CA ASP A 104 -22.81 2.10 13.79
C ASP A 104 -21.84 1.47 12.76
N GLY A 105 -20.83 2.21 12.30
CA GLY A 105 -19.90 1.75 11.25
C GLY A 105 -20.52 1.64 9.86
N ARG A 106 -21.70 2.25 9.65
CA ARG A 106 -22.39 2.39 8.36
C ARG A 106 -22.18 3.80 7.79
N ARG A 107 -22.24 3.92 6.46
CA ARG A 107 -22.28 5.19 5.74
C ARG A 107 -23.45 6.02 6.25
N ILE A 108 -23.20 7.28 6.63
CA ILE A 108 -24.25 8.27 6.84
C ILE A 108 -24.77 8.64 5.44
N GLU A 109 -25.87 8.03 4.99
CA GLU A 109 -26.62 8.56 3.85
C GLU A 109 -27.50 9.69 4.37
N GLU A 110 -27.13 10.95 4.10
CA GLU A 110 -27.94 12.13 4.44
C GLU A 110 -29.39 11.89 3.96
N GLY A 111 -30.31 11.63 4.90
CA GLY A 111 -31.76 11.53 4.64
C GLY A 111 -32.45 10.21 5.00
N LYS A 112 -31.78 9.19 5.55
CA LYS A 112 -32.42 7.89 5.93
C LYS A 112 -32.37 7.53 7.42
N ASP A 113 -31.91 8.42 8.29
CA ASP A 113 -31.57 8.07 9.67
C ASP A 113 -32.72 8.14 10.69
N GLU A 114 -33.85 8.77 10.39
CA GLU A 114 -34.89 8.97 11.42
C GLU A 114 -35.61 7.68 11.84
N LYS A 115 -35.72 6.68 10.96
CA LYS A 115 -36.49 5.45 11.26
C LYS A 115 -35.65 4.33 11.89
N ILE A 116 -34.36 4.22 11.57
CA ILE A 116 -33.49 3.14 12.07
C ILE A 116 -32.95 3.47 13.47
N ALA A 117 -32.73 4.75 13.77
CA ALA A 117 -32.26 5.20 15.09
C ALA A 117 -33.26 4.93 16.23
N ALA A 118 -34.55 4.79 15.94
CA ALA A 118 -35.59 4.50 16.93
C ALA A 118 -35.53 3.04 17.42
N GLU A 119 -35.31 2.08 16.51
CA GLU A 119 -35.25 0.65 16.85
C GLU A 119 -33.93 0.25 17.53
N ALA A 120 -32.82 0.95 17.25
CA ALA A 120 -31.53 0.70 17.88
C ALA A 120 -31.49 1.19 19.34
N LYS A 121 -32.13 2.32 19.65
CA LYS A 121 -32.21 2.89 21.01
C LYS A 121 -32.92 1.98 22.01
N GLU A 122 -33.83 1.11 21.55
CA GLU A 122 -34.55 0.20 22.42
C GLU A 122 -33.67 -0.98 22.89
N LYS A 123 -32.69 -1.40 22.09
CA LYS A 123 -31.78 -2.53 22.40
C LYS A 123 -30.56 -2.16 23.24
N GLU A 124 -30.22 -0.87 23.33
CA GLU A 124 -29.02 -0.39 24.05
C GLU A 124 -29.26 -0.12 25.55
N LYS A 125 -30.52 -0.15 26.00
CA LYS A 125 -30.91 0.21 27.38
C LYS A 125 -30.43 -0.76 28.48
N ASP A 126 -30.00 -1.98 28.12
CA ASP A 126 -29.67 -3.05 29.07
C ASP A 126 -28.16 -3.29 29.29
N ARG A 127 -27.28 -2.48 28.68
CA ARG A 127 -25.84 -2.56 28.96
C ARG A 127 -25.40 -1.33 29.74
N THR A 128 -25.11 -1.50 31.02
CA THR A 128 -24.44 -0.50 31.85
C THR A 128 -23.12 -0.10 31.18
N PRO A 129 -22.98 1.14 30.68
CA PRO A 129 -21.76 1.54 30.01
C PRO A 129 -20.66 1.72 31.05
N TRP A 130 -19.56 0.98 30.88
CA TRP A 130 -18.30 1.29 31.56
C TRP A 130 -17.92 2.73 31.22
N PRO A 131 -17.50 3.56 32.21
CA PRO A 131 -17.14 4.93 31.91
C PRO A 131 -15.86 4.96 31.07
N ASN A 132 -16.01 5.22 29.77
CA ASN A 132 -14.92 5.49 28.86
C ASN A 132 -14.64 7.00 28.86
N TYR A 133 -13.47 7.40 29.34
CA TYR A 133 -13.07 8.80 29.46
C TYR A 133 -12.44 9.38 28.18
N VAL A 134 -12.32 8.57 27.12
CA VAL A 134 -11.85 8.99 25.80
C VAL A 134 -12.74 8.32 24.74
N ALA A 135 -13.83 9.02 24.39
CA ALA A 135 -14.88 8.68 23.42
C ALA A 135 -15.60 7.33 23.65
N ALA A 136 -16.92 7.38 23.88
CA ALA A 136 -17.81 6.22 24.09
C ALA A 136 -17.79 5.17 22.97
N GLU A 137 -17.18 5.49 21.83
CA GLU A 137 -17.06 4.64 20.67
C GLU A 137 -15.60 4.24 20.59
N GLY A 138 -15.30 2.96 20.78
CA GLY A 138 -13.96 2.43 20.57
C GLY A 138 -13.47 2.97 19.22
N ILE A 139 -12.41 3.78 19.26
CA ILE A 139 -11.92 4.64 18.18
C ILE A 139 -12.22 3.97 16.83
N LEU A 140 -13.21 4.46 16.09
CA LEU A 140 -13.47 4.08 14.71
C LEU A 140 -12.29 4.62 13.87
N ALA A 141 -11.12 3.99 14.04
CA ALA A 141 -9.83 4.38 13.50
C ALA A 141 -9.80 4.08 12.00
N ARG A 142 -10.61 4.82 11.25
CA ARG A 142 -10.71 4.76 9.79
C ARG A 142 -10.46 6.12 9.14
N ARG A 143 -10.31 7.18 9.94
CA ARG A 143 -9.93 8.49 9.40
C ARG A 143 -8.47 8.48 8.96
N ASN A 144 -8.21 9.24 7.91
CA ASN A 144 -6.86 9.56 7.46
C ASN A 144 -5.93 10.06 8.59
N GLU A 145 -6.46 10.74 9.60
CA GLU A 145 -5.72 11.23 10.77
C GLU A 145 -4.93 10.13 11.52
N PHE A 146 -5.39 8.88 11.47
CA PHE A 146 -4.72 7.77 12.17
C PHE A 146 -3.58 7.14 11.37
N LEU A 147 -3.44 7.49 10.08
CA LEU A 147 -2.40 6.98 9.20
C LEU A 147 -1.07 7.73 9.33
N GLY A 148 -1.10 8.93 9.91
CA GLY A 148 0.06 9.79 10.09
C GLY A 148 -0.32 11.28 10.02
N PRO A 149 0.63 12.20 10.26
CA PRO A 149 0.38 13.64 10.19
C PRO A 149 0.09 14.18 8.77
N ASP A 150 0.74 13.65 7.72
CA ASP A 150 0.42 13.98 6.31
C ASP A 150 0.51 12.72 5.43
N PRO A 151 -0.48 11.81 5.51
CA PRO A 151 -0.46 10.57 4.76
C PRO A 151 -0.81 10.81 3.29
N ARG A 152 0.08 10.37 2.40
CA ARG A 152 -0.08 10.44 0.95
C ARG A 152 -0.01 9.05 0.33
N VAL A 153 -0.79 8.85 -0.72
CA VAL A 153 -0.78 7.61 -1.50
C VAL A 153 0.19 7.78 -2.65
N VAL A 154 1.25 6.97 -2.68
CA VAL A 154 2.25 6.96 -3.77
C VAL A 154 1.78 6.07 -4.92
N GLY A 155 1.14 4.95 -4.59
CA GLY A 155 0.71 3.97 -5.58
C GLY A 155 0.28 2.67 -4.91
N TYR A 156 0.25 1.61 -5.70
CA TYR A 156 -0.26 0.31 -5.28
C TYR A 156 0.73 -0.78 -5.64
N PHE A 157 0.90 -1.72 -4.72
CA PHE A 157 1.57 -2.99 -4.95
C PHE A 157 0.51 -4.06 -5.14
N VAL A 158 0.66 -4.89 -6.16
CA VAL A 158 -0.22 -6.03 -6.41
C VAL A 158 0.53 -7.28 -5.97
N ASP A 159 -0.07 -8.05 -5.08
CA ASP A 159 0.54 -9.31 -4.63
C ASP A 159 0.35 -10.43 -5.67
N ALA A 160 0.86 -11.62 -5.36
CA ALA A 160 0.73 -12.80 -6.24
C ALA A 160 -0.72 -13.29 -6.39
N ASP A 161 -1.60 -12.99 -5.41
CA ASP A 161 -3.02 -13.33 -5.43
C ASP A 161 -3.85 -12.29 -6.22
N GLY A 162 -3.23 -11.18 -6.64
CA GLY A 162 -3.87 -10.08 -7.34
C GLY A 162 -4.51 -9.04 -6.41
N ASP A 163 -4.22 -9.09 -5.11
CA ASP A 163 -4.71 -8.13 -4.13
C ASP A 163 -3.84 -6.86 -4.10
N TYR A 164 -4.49 -5.73 -3.83
CA TYR A 164 -3.87 -4.42 -3.81
C TYR A 164 -3.48 -4.01 -2.38
N HIS A 165 -2.20 -3.70 -2.23
CA HIS A 165 -1.62 -3.07 -1.05
C HIS A 165 -1.28 -1.62 -1.35
N ILE A 166 -1.62 -0.72 -0.43
CA ILE A 166 -1.39 0.72 -0.62
C ILE A 166 0.03 1.07 -0.19
N ARG A 167 0.77 1.74 -1.08
CA ARG A 167 2.07 2.32 -0.78
C ARG A 167 1.86 3.74 -0.26
N TRP A 168 2.20 3.95 1.01
CA TRP A 168 2.06 5.23 1.69
C TRP A 168 3.39 5.98 1.76
N TYR A 169 3.29 7.30 1.69
CA TYR A 169 4.36 8.23 2.03
C TYR A 169 3.83 9.29 2.97
N ASP A 170 4.51 9.51 4.08
CA ASP A 170 4.20 10.60 4.99
C ASP A 170 5.24 11.71 4.81
N THR A 171 4.81 12.91 4.42
CA THR A 171 5.76 14.02 4.16
C THR A 171 6.37 14.58 5.44
N PHE A 172 5.65 14.50 6.56
CA PHE A 172 6.08 15.02 7.84
C PHE A 172 7.09 14.06 8.50
N LEU A 173 6.79 12.76 8.49
CA LEU A 173 7.70 11.72 8.99
C LEU A 173 8.82 11.37 7.99
N GLN A 174 8.67 11.76 6.72
CA GLN A 174 9.55 11.39 5.60
C GLN A 174 9.70 9.87 5.41
N ASP A 175 8.69 9.12 5.87
CA ASP A 175 8.69 7.67 5.91
C ASP A 175 7.81 7.10 4.79
N GLN A 176 8.31 6.04 4.15
CA GLN A 176 7.55 5.22 3.21
C GLN A 176 7.18 3.90 3.87
N TRP A 177 5.92 3.49 3.75
CA TRP A 177 5.45 2.28 4.39
C TRP A 177 4.34 1.60 3.60
N MET A 178 4.20 0.31 3.85
CA MET A 178 3.21 -0.58 3.25
C MET A 178 2.83 -1.60 4.33
N ASP A 179 1.55 -1.78 4.58
CA ASP A 179 1.02 -2.66 5.62
C ASP A 179 1.68 -2.41 6.99
N ASN A 180 2.39 -3.40 7.52
CA ASN A 180 3.04 -3.36 8.83
C ASN A 180 4.55 -3.06 8.79
N ARG A 181 5.08 -2.72 7.61
CA ARG A 181 6.52 -2.55 7.41
C ARG A 181 6.87 -1.23 6.74
N LYS A 182 8.05 -0.71 7.07
CA LYS A 182 8.68 0.34 6.28
C LYS A 182 9.08 -0.26 4.94
N TRP A 183 8.61 0.34 3.87
CA TRP A 183 8.93 -0.11 2.52
C TRP A 183 10.20 0.60 2.07
N LYS A 184 11.17 -0.20 1.64
CA LYS A 184 12.36 0.25 0.93
C LYS A 184 12.27 -0.27 -0.48
N PHE A 185 12.69 0.55 -1.43
CA PHE A 185 12.74 0.20 -2.83
C PHE A 185 14.18 0.25 -3.31
N ASP A 186 14.42 -0.41 -4.43
CA ASP A 186 15.73 -0.48 -5.05
C ASP A 186 15.61 -0.14 -6.53
N VAL A 187 16.75 0.12 -7.16
CA VAL A 187 16.82 0.42 -8.58
C VAL A 187 17.64 -0.61 -9.31
N ARG A 188 17.14 -1.02 -10.47
CA ARG A 188 17.84 -1.88 -11.42
C ARG A 188 18.04 -1.14 -12.73
N GLN A 189 19.10 -1.47 -13.45
CA GLN A 189 19.20 -1.05 -14.85
C GLN A 189 18.37 -1.99 -15.71
N ASP A 190 17.58 -1.43 -16.63
CA ASP A 190 16.93 -2.19 -17.69
C ASP A 190 17.94 -2.61 -18.77
N GLU A 191 17.48 -3.34 -19.78
CA GLU A 191 18.29 -3.79 -20.92
C GLU A 191 18.87 -2.63 -21.76
N HIS A 192 18.33 -1.42 -21.61
CA HIS A 192 18.75 -0.19 -22.29
C HIS A 192 19.64 0.70 -21.40
N GLY A 193 19.97 0.27 -20.18
CA GLY A 193 20.80 1.01 -19.22
C GLY A 193 20.05 2.10 -18.45
N HIS A 194 18.73 2.15 -18.52
CA HIS A 194 17.93 3.08 -17.72
C HIS A 194 17.70 2.54 -16.31
N TRP A 195 17.84 3.40 -15.30
CA TRP A 195 17.51 3.05 -13.93
C TRP A 195 16.00 3.04 -13.71
N VAL A 196 15.45 1.85 -13.49
CA VAL A 196 14.03 1.61 -13.21
C VAL A 196 13.86 1.02 -11.81
N ASP A 197 12.64 1.11 -11.29
CA ASP A 197 12.28 0.49 -10.02
C ASP A 197 12.46 -1.03 -10.11
N ALA A 198 13.05 -1.64 -9.08
CA ALA A 198 13.25 -3.08 -9.06
C ALA A 198 11.93 -3.84 -8.83
N ASP A 199 10.94 -3.19 -8.21
CA ASP A 199 9.64 -3.76 -7.86
C ASP A 199 8.55 -3.55 -8.94
N ASP A 200 8.89 -2.95 -10.08
CA ASP A 200 7.96 -2.62 -11.19
C ASP A 200 8.33 -3.39 -12.48
#